data_AF-A0A3M3V4B4-F1
#
_entry.id   AF-A0A3M3V4B4-F1
#
_cell.length_a   1.000
_cell.length_b   1.000
_cell.length_c   1.000
_cell.angle_alpha   90.00
_cell.angle_beta   90.00
_cell.angle_gamma   90.00
#
_symmetry.space_group_name_H-M   'P 1'
#
loop_
_entity.id
_entity.type
_entity.pdbx_description
1 polymer ?
#
loop_
_entity_poly.entity_id
_entity_poly.type
_entity_poly.pdbx_seq_one_letter_code
_entity_poly.pdbx_strand_id
1 'polypeptide(L)'
;MSELIEIEGFTNQVLGWKAWLPTVDLNSATAGQVAVLEESHPQAKTSDYYLTLAHHPDILRQRSQAFNAIMYAPGGLSRAERELASTVVSRINRCVYCASVHAQRFEQLAKRNDVIA
;
A
#
# COMPACT_ATOMS: atom_id res chain seq x y z
N MET A 1 20.57 -6.19 -0.59
CA MET A 1 19.41 -5.80 0.24
C MET A 1 19.83 -4.54 0.97
N SER A 2 18.96 -3.54 1.07
CA SER A 2 19.26 -2.32 1.82
C SER A 2 19.51 -2.65 3.29
N GLU A 3 20.26 -1.80 3.97
CA GLU A 3 20.47 -1.92 5.41
C GLU A 3 19.14 -1.81 6.17
N LEU A 4 19.03 -2.54 7.29
CA LEU A 4 17.87 -2.46 8.18
C LEU A 4 17.82 -1.07 8.84
N ILE A 5 16.66 -0.43 8.75
CA ILE A 5 16.41 0.87 9.38
C ILE A 5 15.41 0.69 10.52
N GLU A 6 15.76 1.21 11.70
CA GLU A 6 14.90 1.35 12.87
C GLU A 6 15.18 2.71 13.53
N ILE A 7 14.36 3.71 13.20
CA ILE A 7 14.59 5.11 13.65
C ILE A 7 13.27 5.69 14.13
N GLU A 8 13.22 6.12 15.39
CA GLU A 8 12.06 6.81 15.99
C GLU A 8 10.73 6.03 15.79
N GLY A 9 10.77 4.70 15.89
CA GLY A 9 9.60 3.82 15.71
C GLY A 9 9.20 3.55 14.26
N PHE A 10 9.95 4.04 13.26
CA PHE A 10 9.79 3.69 11.86
C PHE A 10 10.80 2.62 11.44
N THR A 11 10.44 1.85 10.40
CA THR A 11 11.30 0.79 9.87
C THR A 11 11.11 0.59 8.37
N ASN A 12 12.10 0.00 7.69
CA ASN A 12 11.97 -0.51 6.32
C ASN A 12 11.75 -2.04 6.25
N GLN A 13 11.52 -2.72 7.39
CA GLN A 13 11.16 -4.15 7.41
C GLN A 13 9.81 -4.40 6.75
N VAL A 14 9.62 -5.58 6.16
CA VAL A 14 8.31 -6.03 5.67
C VAL A 14 7.37 -6.18 6.86
N LEU A 15 6.28 -5.41 6.86
CA LEU A 15 5.24 -5.47 7.87
C LEU A 15 3.99 -6.17 7.32
N GLY A 16 3.33 -6.95 8.17
CA GLY A 16 1.97 -7.43 7.92
C GLY A 16 0.94 -6.31 8.16
N TRP A 17 -0.19 -6.38 7.48
CA TRP A 17 -1.36 -5.53 7.76
C TRP A 17 -2.45 -6.38 8.40
N LYS A 18 -3.08 -5.86 9.46
CA LYS A 18 -4.17 -6.55 10.15
C LYS A 18 -5.37 -5.61 10.30
N ALA A 19 -6.56 -6.11 10.01
CA ALA A 19 -7.78 -5.35 10.19
C ALA A 19 -8.10 -5.17 11.68
N TRP A 20 -8.54 -3.97 12.04
CA TRP A 20 -9.18 -3.70 13.33
C TRP A 20 -10.69 -3.81 13.25
N LEU A 21 -11.25 -3.68 12.05
CA LEU A 21 -12.65 -3.90 11.75
C LEU A 21 -12.86 -5.32 11.22
N PRO A 22 -14.07 -5.90 11.34
CA PRO A 22 -14.40 -7.15 10.67
C PRO A 22 -14.16 -7.05 9.17
N THR A 23 -13.61 -8.10 8.57
CA THR A 23 -13.38 -8.21 7.14
C THR A 23 -14.57 -8.88 6.43
N VAL A 24 -14.71 -8.67 5.12
CA VAL A 24 -15.64 -9.46 4.31
C VAL A 24 -15.21 -10.94 4.33
N ASP A 25 -16.12 -11.83 4.69
CA ASP A 25 -15.93 -13.28 4.54
C ASP A 25 -16.13 -13.67 3.07
N LEU A 26 -15.09 -14.23 2.46
CA LEU A 26 -15.12 -14.61 1.05
C LEU A 26 -16.15 -15.70 0.73
N ASN A 27 -16.46 -16.58 1.68
CA ASN A 27 -17.42 -17.66 1.43
C ASN A 27 -18.85 -17.13 1.27
N SER A 28 -19.13 -15.95 1.80
CA SER A 28 -20.42 -15.27 1.76
C SER A 28 -20.40 -13.95 0.98
N ALA A 29 -19.28 -13.65 0.31
CA ALA A 29 -19.11 -12.40 -0.43
C ALA A 29 -20.05 -12.32 -1.64
N THR A 30 -20.60 -11.13 -1.85
CA THR A 30 -21.42 -10.85 -3.04
C THR A 30 -20.57 -10.83 -4.31
N ALA A 31 -21.20 -11.01 -5.47
CA ALA A 31 -20.50 -10.94 -6.76
C ALA A 31 -19.74 -9.61 -6.96
N GLY A 32 -20.32 -8.48 -6.51
CA GLY A 32 -19.66 -7.17 -6.59
C GLY A 32 -18.41 -7.05 -5.72
N GLN A 33 -18.42 -7.68 -4.54
CA GLN A 33 -17.26 -7.73 -3.65
C GLN A 33 -16.14 -8.60 -4.22
N VAL A 34 -16.49 -9.78 -4.76
CA VAL A 34 -15.51 -10.66 -5.42
C VAL A 34 -14.89 -9.97 -6.63
N ALA A 35 -15.70 -9.33 -7.47
CA ALA A 35 -15.23 -8.64 -8.67
C ALA A 35 -14.22 -7.53 -8.33
N VAL A 36 -14.52 -6.64 -7.38
CA VAL A 36 -13.58 -5.57 -7.03
C VAL A 36 -12.28 -6.10 -6.41
N LEU A 37 -12.33 -7.22 -5.68
CA LEU A 37 -11.12 -7.85 -5.13
C LEU A 37 -10.24 -8.40 -6.26
N GLU A 38 -10.82 -9.03 -7.27
CA GLU A 38 -10.09 -9.51 -8.46
C GLU A 38 -9.49 -8.36 -9.28
N GLU A 39 -10.19 -7.24 -9.40
CA GLU A 39 -9.72 -6.03 -10.07
C GLU A 39 -8.55 -5.34 -9.32
N SER A 40 -8.41 -5.55 -8.00
CA SER A 40 -7.55 -4.71 -7.15
C SER A 40 -6.08 -5.13 -7.09
N HIS A 41 -5.78 -6.33 -6.57
CA HIS A 41 -4.42 -6.80 -6.36
C HIS A 41 -4.39 -8.34 -6.32
N PRO A 42 -3.32 -9.02 -6.78
CA PRO A 42 -3.27 -10.50 -6.78
C PRO A 42 -3.53 -11.15 -5.43
N GLN A 43 -3.16 -10.46 -4.34
CA GLN A 43 -3.37 -10.92 -2.96
C GLN A 43 -4.62 -10.34 -2.29
N ALA A 44 -5.50 -9.64 -3.02
CA ALA A 44 -6.64 -8.93 -2.42
C ALA A 44 -7.59 -9.86 -1.65
N LYS A 45 -7.81 -11.08 -2.16
CA LYS A 45 -8.66 -12.10 -1.52
C LYS A 45 -8.08 -12.65 -0.20
N THR A 46 -6.79 -12.49 0.05
CA THR A 46 -6.13 -12.97 1.28
C THR A 46 -5.59 -11.85 2.14
N SER A 47 -5.82 -10.59 1.74
CA SER A 47 -5.34 -9.42 2.45
C SER A 47 -6.47 -8.78 3.24
N ASP A 48 -6.31 -8.76 4.56
CA ASP A 48 -7.20 -8.06 5.48
C ASP A 48 -7.50 -6.62 5.03
N TYR A 49 -6.54 -5.91 4.41
CA TYR A 49 -6.72 -4.55 3.91
C TYR A 49 -7.82 -4.48 2.85
N TYR A 50 -7.68 -5.30 1.81
CA TYR A 50 -8.64 -5.34 0.72
C TYR A 50 -9.98 -5.92 1.16
N LEU A 51 -9.98 -6.97 2.01
CA LEU A 51 -11.20 -7.54 2.55
C LEU A 51 -11.96 -6.58 3.46
N THR A 52 -11.27 -5.68 4.18
CA THR A 52 -11.93 -4.62 4.95
C THR A 52 -12.57 -3.59 4.02
N LEU A 53 -11.84 -3.13 2.99
CA LEU A 53 -12.36 -2.11 2.06
C LEU A 53 -13.47 -2.66 1.15
N ALA A 54 -13.51 -3.97 0.91
CA ALA A 54 -14.55 -4.62 0.13
C ALA A 54 -15.95 -4.54 0.77
N HIS A 55 -16.10 -4.08 2.02
CA HIS A 55 -17.42 -3.68 2.54
C HIS A 55 -18.10 -2.62 1.68
N HIS A 56 -17.31 -1.79 0.99
CA HIS A 56 -17.81 -0.79 0.04
C HIS A 56 -17.11 -0.96 -1.33
N PRO A 57 -17.58 -1.89 -2.18
CA PRO A 57 -16.86 -2.27 -3.40
C PRO A 57 -16.67 -1.10 -4.37
N ASP A 58 -17.66 -0.21 -4.52
CA ASP A 58 -17.53 0.94 -5.42
C ASP A 58 -16.50 1.95 -4.91
N ILE A 59 -16.43 2.18 -3.59
CA ILE A 59 -15.42 3.05 -2.99
C ILE A 59 -14.02 2.45 -3.19
N LEU A 60 -13.87 1.14 -2.98
CA LEU A 60 -12.59 0.45 -3.22
C LEU A 60 -12.17 0.60 -4.69
N ARG A 61 -13.09 0.43 -5.64
CA ARG A 61 -12.82 0.60 -7.08
C ARG A 61 -12.33 2.01 -7.39
N GLN A 62 -13.02 3.04 -6.91
CA GLN A 62 -12.62 4.43 -7.12
C GLN A 62 -11.26 4.74 -6.47
N ARG A 63 -11.02 4.24 -5.25
CA ARG A 63 -9.73 4.38 -4.56
C ARG A 63 -8.60 3.70 -5.32
N SER A 64 -8.83 2.51 -5.89
CA SER A 64 -7.83 1.79 -6.70
C SER A 64 -7.52 2.54 -7.99
N GLN A 65 -8.54 3.09 -8.67
CA GLN A 65 -8.36 3.91 -9.87
C GLN A 65 -7.53 5.16 -9.58
N ALA A 66 -7.88 5.91 -8.52
CA ALA A 66 -7.13 7.10 -8.12
C ALA A 66 -5.67 6.76 -7.77
N PHE A 67 -5.45 5.69 -7.00
CA PHE A 67 -4.11 5.24 -6.66
C PHE A 67 -3.29 4.87 -7.90
N ASN A 68 -3.87 4.12 -8.85
CA ASN A 68 -3.16 3.72 -10.06
C ASN A 68 -2.83 4.92 -10.96
N ALA A 69 -3.75 5.89 -11.06
CA ALA A 69 -3.51 7.14 -11.78
C ALA A 69 -2.37 7.95 -11.15
N ILE A 70 -2.28 8.00 -9.82
CA ILE A 70 -1.21 8.72 -9.12
C ILE A 70 0.11 7.97 -9.19
N MET A 71 0.13 6.65 -8.96
CA MET A 71 1.38 5.89 -8.78
C MET A 71 1.97 5.34 -10.08
N TYR A 72 1.14 5.06 -11.08
CA TYR A 72 1.58 4.32 -12.27
C TYR A 72 1.36 5.05 -13.60
N ALA A 73 0.57 6.13 -13.64
CA ALA A 73 0.36 6.87 -14.89
C ALA A 73 1.68 7.48 -15.42
N PRO A 74 1.86 7.57 -16.75
CA PRO A 74 3.03 8.19 -17.36
C PRO A 74 3.09 9.70 -17.09
N GLY A 75 4.30 10.28 -17.21
CA GLY A 75 4.56 11.71 -16.97
C GLY A 75 4.83 12.04 -15.50
N GLY A 76 5.16 13.31 -15.20
CA GLY A 76 5.47 13.76 -13.84
C GLY A 76 6.72 13.10 -13.23
N LEU A 77 6.71 12.94 -11.90
CA LEU A 77 7.81 12.29 -11.17
C LEU A 77 7.93 10.81 -11.53
N SER A 78 9.16 10.27 -11.45
CA SER A 78 9.42 8.84 -11.59
C SER A 78 8.69 8.04 -10.51
N ARG A 79 8.48 6.73 -10.72
CA ARG A 79 7.86 5.88 -9.70
C ARG A 79 8.63 5.91 -8.38
N ALA A 80 9.96 5.85 -8.42
CA ALA A 80 10.79 5.93 -7.23
C ALA A 80 10.52 7.23 -6.45
N GLU A 81 10.52 8.38 -7.13
CA GLU A 81 10.26 9.67 -6.49
C GLU A 81 8.84 9.78 -5.91
N ARG A 82 7.84 9.14 -6.53
CA ARG A 82 6.48 9.05 -5.96
C ARG A 82 6.45 8.21 -4.68
N GLU A 83 7.21 7.12 -4.63
CA GLU A 83 7.36 6.31 -3.41
C GLU A 83 8.07 7.11 -2.31
N LEU A 84 9.12 7.88 -2.64
CA LEU A 84 9.79 8.75 -1.68
C LEU A 84 8.85 9.80 -1.08
N ALA A 85 8.08 10.50 -1.93
CA ALA A 85 7.07 11.45 -1.47
C ALA A 85 6.03 10.78 -0.55
N SER A 86 5.58 9.57 -0.92
CA SER A 86 4.64 8.79 -0.11
C SER A 86 5.25 8.39 1.25
N THR A 87 6.54 8.04 1.30
CA THR A 87 7.27 7.77 2.55
C THR A 87 7.33 9.00 3.45
N VAL A 88 7.65 10.17 2.89
CA VAL A 88 7.71 11.44 3.65
C VAL A 88 6.35 11.78 4.25
N VAL A 89 5.28 11.73 3.46
CA VAL A 89 3.92 11.99 3.94
C VAL A 89 3.50 10.97 5.00
N SER A 90 3.88 9.70 4.82
CA SER A 90 3.60 8.64 5.80
C SER A 90 4.30 8.89 7.14
N ARG A 91 5.54 9.38 7.12
CA ARG A 91 6.29 9.76 8.33
C ARG A 91 5.61 10.93 9.05
N ILE A 92 5.22 11.97 8.32
CA ILE A 92 4.50 13.14 8.86
C ILE A 92 3.19 12.72 9.52
N ASN A 93 2.43 11.84 8.87
CA ASN A 93 1.16 11.31 9.38
C ASN A 93 1.30 10.17 10.38
N ARG A 94 2.54 9.79 10.76
CA ARG A 94 2.84 8.69 11.69
C ARG A 94 2.26 7.33 11.28
N CYS A 95 2.08 7.09 9.99
CA CYS A 95 1.70 5.77 9.48
C CYS A 95 2.96 4.89 9.31
N VAL A 96 3.31 4.11 10.33
CA VAL A 96 4.49 3.22 10.31
C VAL A 96 4.40 2.19 9.17
N TYR A 97 3.23 1.59 8.96
CA TYR A 97 3.00 0.63 7.87
C TYR A 97 3.24 1.24 6.49
N CYS A 98 2.63 2.41 6.24
CA CYS A 98 2.75 3.11 4.96
C CYS A 98 4.21 3.53 4.72
N ALA A 99 4.87 4.09 5.74
CA ALA A 99 6.26 4.51 5.66
C ALA A 99 7.18 3.33 5.30
N SER A 100 6.98 2.17 5.95
CA SER A 100 7.73 0.95 5.65
C SER A 100 7.52 0.48 4.20
N VAL A 101 6.27 0.34 3.76
CA VAL A 101 5.98 -0.20 2.42
C VAL A 101 6.54 0.72 1.32
N HIS A 102 6.35 2.04 1.47
CA HIS A 102 6.82 3.01 0.48
C HIS A 102 8.36 3.16 0.51
N ALA A 103 9.01 3.08 1.68
CA ALA A 103 10.46 3.05 1.77
C ALA A 103 11.05 1.85 1.03
N GLN A 104 10.51 0.64 1.26
CA GLN A 104 10.94 -0.57 0.57
C GLN A 104 10.78 -0.45 -0.95
N ARG A 105 9.66 0.12 -1.42
CA ARG A 105 9.43 0.32 -2.86
C ARG A 105 10.39 1.33 -3.47
N PHE A 106 10.68 2.44 -2.76
CA PHE A 106 11.71 3.38 -3.18
C PHE A 106 13.06 2.68 -3.33
N GLU A 107 13.53 1.97 -2.30
CA GLU A 107 14.82 1.27 -2.32
C GLU A 107 14.91 0.24 -3.45
N GLN A 108 13.83 -0.52 -3.68
CA GLN A 108 13.75 -1.50 -4.76
C GLN A 108 13.85 -0.85 -6.14
N LEU A 109 13.26 0.31 -6.35
CA LEU A 109 13.20 1.00 -7.64
C LEU A 109 14.44 1.87 -7.88
N ALA A 110 14.86 2.65 -6.88
CA ALA A 110 15.98 3.58 -6.95
C ALA A 110 17.35 2.91 -6.73
N LYS A 111 17.36 1.70 -6.17
CA LYS A 111 18.58 0.95 -5.82
C LYS A 111 19.50 1.71 -4.84
N ARG A 112 18.91 2.52 -3.96
CA ARG A 112 19.58 3.31 -2.92
C ARG A 112 18.67 3.53 -1.72
N ASN A 113 19.24 3.84 -0.54
CA ASN A 113 18.50 4.09 0.70
C ASN A 113 18.98 5.35 1.46
N ASP A 114 19.89 6.15 0.88
CA ASP A 114 20.53 7.30 1.51
C ASP A 114 19.58 8.43 1.93
N VAL A 115 18.38 8.49 1.35
CA VAL A 115 17.32 9.44 1.70
C VAL A 115 16.22 8.83 2.59
N ILE A 116 16.33 7.54 2.91
CA ILE A 116 15.45 6.83 3.84
C ILE A 116 16.13 6.72 5.22
N ALA A 117 17.43 6.41 5.22
CA ALA A 117 18.28 6.27 6.40
C ALA A 117 18.50 7.60 7.14
#